data_AF-A0AAV7D800-F1
#
_entry.id   AF-A0AAV7D800-F1
#
_cell.length_a   1.000
_cell.length_b   1.000
_cell.length_c   1.000
_cell.angle_alpha   90.00
_cell.angle_beta   90.00
_cell.angle_gamma   90.00
#
_symmetry.space_group_name_H-M   'P 1'
#
loop_
_entity.id
_entity.type
_entity.pdbx_description
1 polymer ?
#
loop_
_entity_poly.entity_id
_entity_poly.type
_entity_poly.pdbx_seq_one_letter_code
_entity_poly.pdbx_strand_id
1 'polypeptide(L)'
;MKTRHQRGDTHPLTLDEILDETQHLDIGMKQKQWLMSEALVNNPKIDIIDGKYAFKPKYNLKDKKALLRLLDKHDQRGLGGILLEDIEEGLPNAQKAIKALGDQIIFVTRPDKKKILFYNDKSCQFTVDEEFQKLWRSVPVDSMDEEKIEEYLKRQGISSMQESGPKKVIPVQKRKNAHSQRKRKFKTHNNHLDGVLKDYTDVTPGKQ
;
A
#
# COMPACT_ATOMS: atom_id res chain seq x y z
N MET A 1 -24.04 17.04 -15.71
CA MET A 1 -23.01 15.97 -15.80
C MET A 1 -22.48 15.50 -14.44
N LYS A 2 -21.74 16.31 -13.65
CA LYS A 2 -21.20 15.87 -12.33
C LYS A 2 -22.28 15.38 -11.35
N THR A 3 -23.34 16.17 -11.16
CA THR A 3 -24.47 15.80 -10.27
C THR A 3 -25.17 14.52 -10.72
N ARG A 4 -25.21 14.28 -12.03
CA ARG A 4 -25.79 13.08 -12.63
C ARG A 4 -24.95 11.84 -12.30
N HIS A 5 -23.63 11.94 -12.51
CA HIS A 5 -22.67 10.90 -12.12
C HIS A 5 -22.76 10.57 -10.63
N GLN A 6 -22.91 11.58 -9.77
CA GLN A 6 -23.08 11.39 -8.32
C GLN A 6 -24.41 10.72 -7.95
N ARG A 7 -25.46 10.89 -8.77
CA ARG A 7 -26.74 10.19 -8.63
C ARG A 7 -26.70 8.75 -9.13
N GLY A 8 -25.60 8.31 -9.73
CA GLY A 8 -25.42 6.97 -10.28
C GLY A 8 -25.79 6.85 -11.76
N ASP A 9 -26.20 7.95 -12.39
CA ASP A 9 -26.56 7.99 -13.80
C ASP A 9 -25.33 8.33 -14.66
N THR A 10 -24.63 7.31 -15.13
CA THR A 10 -23.38 7.45 -15.90
C THR A 10 -23.57 7.29 -17.40
N HIS A 11 -24.79 7.42 -17.92
CA HIS A 11 -25.02 7.22 -19.34
C HIS A 11 -24.51 8.41 -20.17
N PRO A 12 -23.93 8.16 -21.37
CA PRO A 12 -23.47 9.22 -22.26
C PRO A 12 -24.65 10.00 -22.84
N LEU A 13 -24.51 11.32 -22.94
CA LEU A 13 -25.55 12.21 -23.46
C LEU A 13 -25.03 13.03 -24.63
N THR A 14 -25.93 13.30 -25.56
CA THR A 14 -25.69 14.27 -26.63
C THR A 14 -25.72 15.70 -26.06
N LEU A 15 -25.13 16.63 -26.80
CA LEU A 15 -25.19 18.06 -26.45
C LEU A 15 -26.64 18.54 -26.33
N ASP A 16 -27.54 18.05 -27.19
CA ASP A 16 -28.95 18.42 -27.18
C ASP A 16 -29.68 17.93 -25.92
N GLU A 17 -29.44 16.69 -25.49
CA GLU A 17 -29.99 16.17 -24.23
C GLU A 17 -29.44 16.93 -23.00
N ILE A 18 -28.17 17.35 -23.03
CA ILE A 18 -27.59 18.17 -21.95
C ILE A 18 -28.23 19.57 -21.91
N LEU A 19 -28.45 20.19 -23.07
CA LEU A 19 -29.11 21.51 -23.17
C LEU A 19 -30.58 21.43 -22.77
N ASP A 20 -31.26 20.32 -23.09
CA ASP A 20 -32.64 20.05 -22.68
C ASP A 20 -32.77 19.88 -21.16
N GLU A 21 -31.95 19.01 -20.55
CA GLU A 21 -31.94 18.78 -19.10
C GLU A 21 -31.55 20.02 -18.29
N THR A 22 -30.71 20.89 -18.86
CA THR A 22 -30.30 22.14 -18.21
C THR A 22 -31.24 23.30 -18.51
N GLN A 23 -32.29 23.10 -19.32
CA GLN A 23 -33.22 24.14 -19.78
C GLN A 23 -32.55 25.29 -20.54
N HIS A 24 -31.45 25.02 -21.25
CA HIS A 24 -30.72 25.97 -22.08
C HIS A 24 -30.97 25.73 -23.58
N LEU A 25 -32.21 25.40 -23.98
CA LEU A 25 -32.54 25.20 -25.40
C LEU A 25 -32.42 26.49 -26.22
N ASP A 26 -32.61 27.66 -25.60
CA ASP A 26 -32.53 28.98 -26.25
C ASP A 26 -31.09 29.48 -26.48
N ILE A 27 -30.10 28.58 -26.44
CA ILE A 27 -28.71 28.95 -26.67
C ILE A 27 -28.48 29.29 -28.15
N GLY A 28 -27.86 30.43 -28.42
CA GLY A 28 -27.60 30.85 -29.80
C GLY A 28 -26.76 29.82 -30.57
N MET A 29 -27.03 29.68 -31.86
CA MET A 29 -26.41 28.65 -32.72
C MET A 29 -24.87 28.72 -32.72
N LYS A 30 -24.31 29.94 -32.58
CA LYS A 30 -22.86 30.16 -32.46
C LYS A 30 -22.29 29.60 -31.16
N GLN A 31 -23.00 29.80 -30.04
CA GLN A 31 -22.61 29.26 -28.74
C GLN A 31 -22.72 27.73 -28.71
N LYS A 32 -23.77 27.16 -29.32
CA LYS A 32 -23.90 25.69 -29.47
C LYS A 32 -22.73 25.09 -30.25
N GLN A 33 -22.35 25.72 -31.36
CA GLN A 33 -21.24 25.26 -32.19
C GLN A 33 -19.90 25.36 -31.46
N TRP A 34 -19.65 26.45 -30.74
CA TRP A 34 -18.46 26.61 -29.91
C TRP A 34 -18.37 25.57 -28.78
N LEU A 35 -19.50 25.26 -28.12
CA LEU A 35 -19.56 24.21 -27.11
C LEU A 35 -19.18 22.84 -27.67
N MET A 36 -19.70 22.51 -28.86
CA MET A 36 -19.45 21.24 -29.54
C MET A 36 -17.99 21.10 -30.01
N SER A 37 -17.44 22.15 -30.63
CA SER A 37 -16.13 22.08 -31.29
C SER A 37 -14.95 22.31 -30.33
N GLU A 38 -15.14 23.12 -29.30
CA GLU A 38 -14.02 23.64 -28.51
C GLU A 38 -14.20 23.40 -27.01
N ALA A 39 -15.33 23.79 -26.42
CA ALA A 39 -15.48 23.73 -24.98
C ALA A 39 -15.54 22.30 -24.42
N LEU A 40 -16.26 21.39 -25.10
CA LEU A 40 -16.39 20.00 -24.64
C LEU A 40 -15.18 19.13 -25.00
N VAL A 41 -14.48 19.45 -26.09
CA VAL A 41 -13.26 18.75 -26.50
C VAL A 41 -12.08 19.14 -25.61
N ASN A 42 -11.99 20.40 -25.19
CA ASN A 42 -10.91 20.88 -24.32
C ASN A 42 -11.10 20.51 -22.84
N ASN A 43 -12.24 19.92 -22.43
CA ASN A 43 -12.49 19.62 -21.03
C ASN A 43 -11.92 18.24 -20.64
N PRO A 44 -10.88 18.16 -19.78
CA PRO A 44 -10.28 16.88 -19.40
C PRO A 44 -11.19 16.00 -18.52
N LYS A 45 -12.32 16.55 -18.04
CA LYS A 45 -13.32 15.84 -17.23
C LYS A 45 -14.48 15.29 -18.06
N ILE A 46 -14.41 15.33 -19.39
CA ILE A 46 -15.42 14.79 -20.29
C ILE A 46 -14.76 13.74 -21.18
N ASP A 47 -15.44 12.62 -21.36
CA ASP A 47 -15.06 11.58 -22.31
C ASP A 47 -16.04 11.60 -23.48
N ILE A 48 -15.52 11.40 -24.69
CA ILE A 48 -16.32 11.39 -25.93
C ILE A 48 -16.47 9.93 -26.35
N ILE A 49 -17.65 9.37 -26.11
CA ILE A 49 -17.99 7.99 -26.47
C ILE A 49 -19.03 8.06 -27.59
N ASP A 50 -18.63 7.72 -28.81
CA ASP A 50 -19.53 7.57 -29.96
C ASP A 50 -20.40 8.82 -30.24
N GLY A 51 -19.78 10.01 -30.22
CA GLY A 51 -20.48 11.29 -30.42
C GLY A 51 -21.34 11.75 -29.22
N LYS A 52 -21.30 11.01 -28.10
CA LYS A 52 -21.94 11.38 -26.83
C LYS A 52 -20.89 11.74 -25.78
N TYR A 53 -21.25 12.65 -24.89
CA TYR A 53 -20.42 13.15 -23.82
C TYR A 53 -20.75 12.41 -22.53
N ALA A 54 -19.73 11.80 -21.91
CA ALA A 54 -19.82 11.17 -20.59
C ALA A 54 -18.93 11.92 -19.59
N PHE A 55 -19.29 11.91 -18.31
CA PHE A 55 -18.45 12.51 -17.27
C PHE A 55 -17.27 11.61 -16.96
N LYS A 56 -16.06 12.15 -17.04
CA LYS A 56 -14.80 11.47 -16.69
C LYS A 56 -14.30 11.94 -15.33
N PRO A 57 -14.59 11.22 -14.23
CA PRO A 57 -14.03 11.56 -12.94
C PRO A 57 -12.52 11.31 -12.93
N LYS A 58 -11.79 12.03 -12.06
CA LYS A 58 -10.35 11.82 -11.85
C LYS A 58 -10.03 10.36 -11.48
N TYR A 59 -10.91 9.75 -10.69
CA TYR A 59 -10.86 8.34 -10.33
C TYR A 59 -12.20 7.69 -10.68
N ASN A 60 -12.21 6.72 -11.61
CA ASN A 60 -13.41 5.96 -11.93
C ASN A 60 -13.64 4.87 -10.87
N LEU A 61 -14.30 5.23 -9.78
CA LEU A 61 -14.58 4.35 -8.66
C LEU A 61 -16.03 3.87 -8.75
N LYS A 62 -16.22 2.60 -9.11
CA LYS A 62 -17.56 2.00 -9.22
C LYS A 62 -18.07 1.38 -7.92
N ASP A 63 -17.16 0.99 -7.03
CA ASP A 63 -17.50 0.23 -5.83
C ASP A 63 -16.54 0.52 -4.66
N LYS A 64 -16.98 0.19 -3.43
CA LYS A 64 -16.20 0.22 -2.20
C LYS A 64 -14.88 -0.57 -2.33
N LYS A 65 -14.91 -1.73 -2.99
CA LYS A 65 -13.70 -2.53 -3.25
C LYS A 65 -12.73 -1.83 -4.20
N ALA A 66 -13.23 -1.06 -5.17
CA ALA A 66 -12.39 -0.29 -6.07
C ALA A 66 -11.69 0.86 -5.33
N LEU A 67 -12.38 1.50 -4.38
CA LEU A 67 -11.78 2.52 -3.51
C LEU A 67 -10.64 1.93 -2.67
N LEU A 68 -10.86 0.76 -2.05
CA LEU A 68 -9.81 0.10 -1.25
C LEU A 68 -8.58 -0.23 -2.10
N ARG A 69 -8.77 -0.83 -3.29
CA ARG A 69 -7.68 -1.16 -4.21
C ARG A 69 -6.93 0.08 -4.70
N LEU A 70 -7.62 1.21 -4.86
CA LEU A 70 -6.99 2.45 -5.24
C LEU A 70 -6.11 2.99 -4.10
N LEU A 71 -6.61 2.96 -2.87
CA LEU A 71 -5.86 3.38 -1.69
C LEU A 71 -4.64 2.49 -1.44
N ASP A 72 -4.80 1.16 -1.54
CA ASP A 72 -3.71 0.18 -1.43
C ASP A 72 -2.61 0.41 -2.48
N LYS A 73 -2.99 0.64 -3.75
CA LYS A 73 -2.02 1.01 -4.81
C LYS A 73 -1.32 2.34 -4.53
N HIS A 74 -2.02 3.30 -3.94
CA HIS A 74 -1.44 4.59 -3.56
C HIS A 74 -0.38 4.44 -2.48
N ASP A 75 -0.65 3.57 -1.50
CA ASP A 75 0.26 3.24 -0.42
C ASP A 75 1.50 2.49 -0.91
N GLN A 76 1.32 1.41 -1.68
CA GLN A 76 2.42 0.62 -2.26
C GLN A 76 3.34 1.44 -3.17
N ARG A 77 2.79 2.45 -3.85
CA ARG A 77 3.55 3.34 -4.75
C ARG A 77 4.08 4.59 -4.07
N GLY A 78 3.73 4.83 -2.81
CA GLY A 78 4.11 6.06 -2.10
C GLY A 78 3.52 7.34 -2.72
N LEU A 79 2.39 7.26 -3.42
CA LEU A 79 1.73 8.40 -4.06
C LEU A 79 0.96 9.29 -3.06
N GLY A 80 0.95 8.89 -1.78
CA GLY A 80 0.27 9.59 -0.70
C GLY A 80 -1.25 9.41 -0.73
N GLY A 81 -1.94 10.20 0.08
CA GLY A 81 -3.38 10.12 0.28
C GLY A 81 -4.19 10.83 -0.79
N ILE A 82 -5.46 10.46 -0.92
CA ILE A 82 -6.39 11.00 -1.91
C ILE A 82 -7.34 11.98 -1.22
N LEU A 83 -7.65 13.09 -1.87
CA LEU A 83 -8.63 14.04 -1.35
C LEU A 83 -10.04 13.44 -1.34
N LEU A 84 -10.80 13.72 -0.29
CA LEU A 84 -12.20 13.30 -0.21
C LEU A 84 -13.03 13.80 -1.40
N GLU A 85 -12.78 15.03 -1.85
CA GLU A 85 -13.47 15.64 -3.00
C GLU A 85 -13.26 14.84 -4.30
N ASP A 86 -12.07 14.28 -4.49
CA ASP A 86 -11.75 13.49 -5.68
C ASP A 86 -12.43 12.10 -5.64
N ILE A 87 -12.67 11.56 -4.45
CA ILE A 87 -13.41 10.31 -4.23
C ILE A 87 -14.92 10.55 -4.40
N GLU A 88 -15.44 11.68 -3.88
CA GLU A 88 -16.85 12.09 -4.06
C GLU A 88 -17.18 12.45 -5.51
N GLU A 89 -16.19 12.87 -6.29
CA GLU A 89 -16.33 13.07 -7.74
C GLU A 89 -16.39 11.74 -8.50
N GLY A 90 -15.69 10.71 -8.01
CA GLY A 90 -15.56 9.42 -8.68
C GLY A 90 -16.63 8.39 -8.32
N LEU A 91 -17.06 8.35 -7.07
CA LEU A 91 -17.89 7.29 -6.50
C LEU A 91 -19.29 7.82 -6.14
N PRO A 92 -20.38 7.32 -6.76
CA PRO A 92 -21.72 7.59 -6.27
C PRO A 92 -21.89 7.07 -4.84
N ASN A 93 -22.50 7.86 -3.95
CA ASN A 93 -22.63 7.56 -2.52
C ASN A 93 -21.30 7.30 -1.77
N ALA A 94 -20.24 8.03 -2.13
CA ALA A 94 -18.92 7.93 -1.50
C ALA A 94 -18.96 7.91 0.04
N GLN A 95 -19.75 8.78 0.67
CA GLN A 95 -19.91 8.84 2.13
C GLN A 95 -20.35 7.52 2.76
N LYS A 96 -21.25 6.77 2.11
CA LYS A 96 -21.71 5.46 2.59
C LYS A 96 -20.61 4.40 2.44
N ALA A 97 -19.92 4.40 1.30
CA ALA A 97 -18.83 3.46 1.06
C ALA A 97 -17.66 3.67 2.02
N ILE A 98 -17.32 4.93 2.27
CA ILE A 98 -16.27 5.37 3.19
C ILE A 98 -16.61 4.95 4.63
N LYS A 99 -17.83 5.25 5.11
CA LYS A 99 -18.30 4.80 6.44
C LYS A 99 -18.25 3.28 6.58
N ALA A 100 -18.63 2.55 5.53
CA ALA A 100 -18.58 1.09 5.53
C ALA A 100 -17.14 0.54 5.52
N LEU A 101 -16.17 1.29 4.98
CA LEU A 101 -14.76 0.87 4.91
C LEU A 101 -14.01 1.25 6.20
N GLY A 102 -14.41 2.34 6.86
CA GLY A 102 -14.11 2.69 8.26
C GLY A 102 -12.68 2.39 8.68
N ASP A 103 -12.51 1.25 9.36
CA ASP A 103 -11.25 0.77 9.94
C ASP A 103 -10.13 0.46 8.91
N GLN A 104 -10.44 0.43 7.61
CA GLN A 104 -9.45 0.25 6.54
C GLN A 104 -8.95 1.57 5.95
N ILE A 105 -9.47 2.72 6.40
CA ILE A 105 -9.10 4.05 5.92
C ILE A 105 -8.71 4.93 7.10
N ILE A 106 -7.60 5.66 6.97
CA ILE A 106 -7.21 6.73 7.90
C ILE A 106 -7.66 8.08 7.34
N PHE A 107 -8.29 8.90 8.18
CA PHE A 107 -8.63 10.28 7.83
C PHE A 107 -7.61 11.25 8.40
N VAL A 108 -7.03 12.06 7.52
CA VAL A 108 -6.19 13.20 7.91
C VAL A 108 -6.93 14.48 7.57
N THR A 109 -7.19 15.30 8.58
CA THR A 109 -7.81 16.61 8.40
C THR A 109 -6.70 17.65 8.30
N ARG A 110 -6.59 18.32 7.15
CA ARG A 110 -5.67 19.44 6.94
C ARG A 110 -6.20 20.70 7.66
N PRO A 111 -5.36 21.67 8.04
CA PRO A 111 -5.80 23.01 8.51
C PRO A 111 -6.85 23.66 7.60
N ASP A 112 -6.81 23.39 6.30
CA ASP A 112 -7.79 23.87 5.31
C ASP A 112 -9.18 23.21 5.42
N LYS A 113 -9.47 22.43 6.48
CA LYS A 113 -10.69 21.62 6.68
C LYS A 113 -10.93 20.54 5.61
N LYS A 114 -10.01 20.38 4.66
CA LYS A 114 -10.04 19.31 3.65
C LYS A 114 -9.60 17.99 4.28
N LYS A 115 -10.35 16.93 3.97
CA LYS A 115 -10.07 15.57 4.44
C LYS A 115 -9.31 14.79 3.37
N ILE A 116 -8.26 14.11 3.80
CA ILE A 116 -7.44 13.23 2.98
C ILE A 116 -7.65 11.81 3.50
N LEU A 117 -7.82 10.88 2.56
CA LEU A 117 -8.01 9.46 2.84
C LEU A 117 -6.72 8.73 2.54
N PHE A 118 -6.26 7.96 3.52
CA PHE A 118 -5.10 7.07 3.41
C PHE A 118 -5.56 5.63 3.61
N TYR A 119 -4.80 4.70 3.04
CA TYR A 119 -4.95 3.28 3.34
C TYR A 119 -4.50 3.02 4.78
N ASN A 120 -5.28 2.25 5.55
CA ASN A 120 -4.86 1.79 6.87
C ASN A 120 -4.24 0.40 6.74
N ASP A 121 -2.91 0.30 6.87
CA ASP A 121 -2.29 -1.01 6.99
C ASP A 121 -2.51 -1.57 8.40
N LYS A 122 -3.31 -2.64 8.48
CA LYS A 122 -3.64 -3.31 9.74
C LYS A 122 -2.53 -4.20 10.26
N SER A 123 -1.45 -4.38 9.50
CA SER A 123 -0.30 -5.19 9.92
C SER A 123 0.33 -4.67 11.21
N CYS A 124 0.27 -3.35 11.46
CA CYS A 124 0.92 -2.67 12.58
C CYS A 124 -0.08 -1.81 13.39
N GLN A 125 -1.25 -2.36 13.73
CA GLN A 125 -2.21 -1.65 14.58
C GLN A 125 -1.83 -1.80 16.06
N PHE A 126 -1.38 -0.70 16.68
CA PHE A 126 -1.10 -0.63 18.11
C PHE A 126 -1.89 0.53 18.73
N THR A 127 -2.79 0.20 19.64
CA THR A 127 -3.60 1.18 20.38
C THR A 127 -3.07 1.31 21.78
N VAL A 128 -2.84 2.56 22.21
CA VAL A 128 -2.32 2.89 23.54
C VAL A 128 -3.29 3.84 24.22
N ASP A 129 -3.57 3.60 25.50
CA ASP A 129 -4.45 4.46 26.29
C ASP A 129 -3.93 5.90 26.37
N GLU A 130 -4.86 6.84 26.49
CA GLU A 130 -4.56 8.27 26.48
C GLU A 130 -3.63 8.68 27.63
N GLU A 131 -3.69 7.98 28.76
CA GLU A 131 -2.80 8.20 29.91
C GLU A 131 -1.33 7.91 29.56
N PHE A 132 -1.05 6.77 28.92
CA PHE A 132 0.30 6.43 28.47
C PHE A 132 0.78 7.38 27.37
N GLN A 133 -0.12 7.84 26.50
CA GLN A 133 0.23 8.84 25.50
C GLN A 133 0.61 10.20 26.13
N LYS A 134 -0.07 10.61 27.20
CA LYS A 134 0.27 11.82 27.97
C LYS A 134 1.60 11.64 28.68
N LEU A 135 1.81 10.50 29.33
CA LEU A 135 3.07 10.18 30.00
C LEU A 135 4.24 10.21 28.99
N TRP A 136 4.08 9.59 27.82
CA TRP A 136 5.09 9.59 26.77
C TRP A 136 5.47 11.00 26.30
N ARG A 137 4.48 11.87 26.06
CA ARG A 137 4.72 13.27 25.66
C ARG A 137 5.21 14.17 26.79
N SER A 138 5.01 13.78 28.04
CA SER A 138 5.42 14.56 29.21
C SER A 138 6.93 14.52 29.46
N VAL A 139 7.62 13.51 28.91
CA VAL A 139 9.08 13.36 29.05
C VAL A 139 9.76 14.25 28.01
N PRO A 140 10.42 15.36 28.41
CA PRO A 140 11.03 16.28 27.47
C PRO A 140 12.38 15.73 26.99
N VAL A 141 12.40 15.14 25.81
CA VAL A 141 13.64 14.64 25.18
C VAL A 141 14.24 15.65 24.19
N ASP A 142 13.43 16.59 23.71
CA ASP A 142 13.70 17.51 22.61
C ASP A 142 14.82 18.53 22.93
N SER A 143 15.01 18.82 24.21
CA SER A 143 15.99 19.80 24.72
C SER A 143 17.19 19.14 25.40
N MET A 144 17.33 17.81 25.31
CA MET A 144 18.41 17.06 25.95
C MET A 144 19.43 16.59 24.93
N ASP A 145 20.71 16.71 25.28
CA ASP A 145 21.79 16.16 24.46
C ASP A 145 21.77 14.63 24.48
N GLU A 146 22.01 14.02 23.31
CA GLU A 146 21.97 12.56 23.11
C GLU A 146 22.97 11.81 24.03
N GLU A 147 24.15 12.40 24.27
CA GLU A 147 25.15 11.88 25.23
C GLU A 147 24.64 11.83 26.67
N LYS A 148 23.86 12.84 27.08
CA LYS A 148 23.30 12.92 28.44
C LYS A 148 22.19 11.90 28.63
N ILE A 149 21.42 11.61 27.58
CA ILE A 149 20.42 10.54 27.57
C ILE A 149 21.12 9.18 27.69
N GLU A 150 22.20 8.95 26.93
CA GLU A 150 22.98 7.70 27.02
C GLU A 150 23.61 7.51 28.42
N GLU A 151 24.18 8.56 29.01
CA GLU A 151 24.75 8.50 30.36
C GLU A 151 23.67 8.20 31.41
N TYR A 152 22.49 8.82 31.29
CA TYR A 152 21.35 8.55 32.17
C TYR A 152 20.88 7.10 32.05
N LEU A 153 20.75 6.57 30.82
CA LEU A 153 20.39 5.17 30.56
C LEU A 153 21.41 4.21 31.17
N LYS A 154 22.72 4.46 30.98
CA LYS A 154 23.80 3.66 31.60
C LYS A 154 23.77 3.70 33.12
N ARG A 155 23.52 4.87 33.72
CA ARG A 155 23.37 5.03 35.18
C ARG A 155 22.16 4.25 35.72
N GLN A 156 21.08 4.15 34.95
CA GLN A 156 19.90 3.32 35.29
C GLN A 156 20.08 1.84 34.94
N GLY A 157 21.26 1.42 34.46
CA GLY A 157 21.56 0.04 34.10
C GLY A 157 20.93 -0.44 32.79
N ILE A 158 20.32 0.47 32.02
CA ILE A 158 19.76 0.20 30.69
C ILE A 158 20.83 0.57 29.68
N SER A 159 21.65 -0.40 29.27
CA SER A 159 22.60 -0.15 28.19
C SER A 159 21.86 -0.06 26.86
N SER A 160 22.11 1.01 26.10
CA SER A 160 21.71 1.09 24.70
C SER A 160 22.15 -0.19 23.99
N MET A 161 21.22 -0.80 23.24
CA MET A 161 21.48 -2.04 22.53
C MET A 161 22.52 -1.76 21.44
N GLN A 162 23.80 -1.92 21.78
CA GLN A 162 24.84 -2.00 20.77
C GLN A 162 24.47 -3.18 19.89
N GLU A 163 24.31 -2.90 18.60
CA GLU A 163 24.10 -3.87 17.55
C GLU A 163 25.13 -4.99 17.70
N SER A 164 24.77 -6.06 18.43
CA SER A 164 25.44 -7.33 18.30
C SER A 164 24.94 -7.94 17.00
N GLY A 165 25.26 -7.27 15.89
CA GLY A 165 25.22 -7.86 14.57
C GLY A 165 25.95 -9.20 14.65
N PRO A 166 25.50 -10.20 13.89
CA PRO A 166 26.04 -11.56 13.99
C PRO A 166 27.56 -11.47 13.91
N LYS A 167 28.24 -11.83 15.02
CA LYS A 167 29.70 -11.86 15.11
C LYS A 167 30.22 -12.47 13.83
N LYS A 168 30.98 -11.70 13.03
CA LYS A 168 31.59 -12.18 11.78
C LYS A 168 32.29 -13.48 12.11
N VAL A 169 31.68 -14.59 11.66
CA VAL A 169 32.26 -15.92 11.83
C VAL A 169 33.55 -15.86 11.04
N ILE A 170 34.68 -15.82 11.74
CA ILE A 170 36.00 -15.81 11.12
C ILE A 170 36.04 -17.06 10.23
N PRO A 171 36.23 -16.92 8.91
CA PRO A 171 36.21 -18.08 8.03
C PRO A 171 37.44 -18.91 8.40
N VAL A 172 37.19 -20.08 8.99
CA VAL A 172 38.21 -21.09 9.24
C VAL A 172 38.91 -21.35 7.91
N GLN A 173 40.18 -20.93 7.81
CA GLN A 173 41.00 -21.15 6.64
C GLN A 173 41.03 -22.65 6.35
N LYS A 174 40.40 -23.07 5.25
CA LYS A 174 40.51 -24.43 4.74
C LYS A 174 41.98 -24.68 4.41
N ARG A 175 42.67 -25.43 5.27
CA ARG A 175 44.00 -25.96 4.96
C ARG A 175 43.89 -26.86 3.73
N LYS A 176 44.80 -26.62 2.77
CA LYS A 176 44.95 -27.33 1.49
C LYS A 176 44.91 -28.84 1.68
N ASN A 177 44.19 -29.50 0.78
CA ASN A 177 44.12 -30.96 0.63
C ASN A 177 45.53 -31.56 0.51
N ALA A 178 45.96 -32.31 1.53
CA ALA A 178 47.01 -33.31 1.39
C ALA A 178 46.32 -34.66 1.16
N HIS A 179 46.74 -35.35 0.10
CA HIS A 179 46.36 -36.71 -0.25
C HIS A 179 46.40 -37.66 0.96
N SER A 180 45.25 -38.23 1.32
CA SER A 180 45.12 -39.61 1.82
C SER A 180 43.64 -39.87 2.16
N GLN A 181 42.92 -40.52 1.23
CA GLN A 181 41.65 -41.17 1.52
C GLN A 181 41.91 -42.37 2.45
N ARG A 182 42.14 -42.10 3.74
CA ARG A 182 42.22 -43.14 4.76
C ARG A 182 40.78 -43.50 5.14
N LYS A 183 40.27 -44.62 4.61
CA LYS A 183 38.95 -45.17 4.93
C LYS A 183 38.73 -45.11 6.45
N ARG A 184 37.77 -44.29 6.89
CA ARG A 184 37.32 -44.28 8.28
C ARG A 184 36.76 -45.66 8.58
N LYS A 185 37.47 -46.46 9.39
CA LYS A 185 36.90 -47.68 9.97
C LYS A 185 35.80 -47.24 10.93
N PHE A 186 34.57 -47.22 10.45
CA PHE A 186 33.41 -47.16 11.33
C PHE A 186 33.39 -48.45 12.14
N LYS A 187 33.34 -48.33 13.47
CA LYS A 187 33.31 -49.49 14.36
C LYS A 187 31.89 -50.06 14.30
N THR A 188 31.68 -51.07 13.47
CA THR A 188 30.42 -51.80 13.38
C THR A 188 30.30 -52.69 14.62
N HIS A 189 29.34 -52.39 15.49
CA HIS A 189 29.07 -53.19 16.70
C HIS A 189 28.16 -54.41 16.42
N ASN A 190 27.67 -54.55 15.19
CA ASN A 190 26.70 -55.58 14.80
C ASN A 190 27.33 -56.63 13.88
N ASN A 191 28.38 -57.30 14.36
CA ASN A 191 29.11 -58.32 13.59
C ASN A 191 28.27 -59.59 13.28
N HIS A 192 27.09 -59.73 13.89
CA HIS A 192 26.20 -60.89 13.72
C HIS A 192 25.16 -60.71 12.59
N LEU A 193 25.11 -59.54 11.95
CA LEU A 193 24.25 -59.24 10.81
C LEU A 193 25.04 -59.09 9.51
N ASP A 194 26.34 -59.41 9.54
CA ASP A 194 27.23 -59.36 8.39
C ASP A 194 26.80 -60.45 7.39
N GLY A 195 26.24 -60.05 6.25
CA GLY A 195 25.68 -60.94 5.22
C GLY A 195 24.15 -60.90 5.08
N VAL A 196 23.42 -60.25 5.98
CA VAL A 196 21.96 -60.00 5.82
C VAL A 196 21.70 -58.60 5.27
N LEU A 197 22.53 -57.62 5.63
CA LEU A 197 22.42 -56.26 5.11
C LEU A 197 23.00 -56.16 3.69
N LYS A 198 22.15 -55.77 2.73
CA LYS A 198 22.57 -55.29 1.41
C LYS A 198 22.96 -53.82 1.51
N ASP A 199 24.22 -53.51 1.25
CA ASP A 199 24.70 -52.14 1.08
C ASP A 199 24.32 -51.60 -0.31
N TYR A 200 23.59 -50.49 -0.34
CA TYR A 200 23.17 -49.80 -1.58
C TYR A 200 23.99 -48.53 -1.85
N THR A 201 25.20 -48.44 -1.31
CA THR A 201 26.07 -47.25 -1.45
C THR A 201 26.56 -46.98 -2.86
N ASP A 202 26.39 -47.93 -3.79
CA ASP A 202 26.81 -47.79 -5.19
C ASP A 202 25.69 -47.34 -6.16
N VAL A 203 24.46 -47.10 -5.69
CA VAL A 203 23.41 -46.53 -6.55
C VAL A 203 23.52 -45.00 -6.56
N THR A 204 24.48 -44.51 -7.34
CA THR A 204 24.44 -43.12 -7.82
C THR A 204 23.42 -43.02 -8.97
N PRO A 205 22.43 -42.12 -8.92
CA PRO A 205 21.55 -41.92 -10.06
C PRO A 205 22.35 -41.28 -11.19
N GLY A 206 22.59 -42.05 -12.25
CA GLY A 206 23.18 -41.57 -13.49
C GLY A 206 22.34 -40.44 -14.07
N LYS A 207 23.00 -39.31 -14.36
CA LYS A 207 22.46 -38.24 -15.18
C LYS A 207 22.20 -38.77 -16.59
N GLN A 208 20.95 -38.71 -17.03
CA GLN A 208 20.58 -38.43 -18.43
C GLN A 208 19.66 -37.21 -18.42
#